data_AF-A0A967P0Y9-F1
#
_entry.id   AF-A0A967P0Y9-F1
#
_cell.length_a   1.000
_cell.length_b   1.000
_cell.length_c   1.000
_cell.angle_alpha   90.00
_cell.angle_beta   90.00
_cell.angle_gamma   90.00
#
_symmetry.space_group_name_H-M   'P 1'
#
loop_
_entity.id
_entity.type
_entity.pdbx_description
1 polymer ?
#
loop_
_entity_poly.entity_id
_entity_poly.type
_entity_poly.pdbx_seq_one_letter_code
_entity_poly.pdbx_strand_id
1 'polypeptide(L)'
;MNRFYKYWVIALVIGGFVLITISGTGLAQTDVNEQFFQETGHWVRDEFYIKYTSVDDPLLIYGLPITDAFFDQDKGRTIQYFEHAQFELHPEETGEDQVRLTPIGEFIYVGGDKASIIPNPTACKYFREFNHWVCYEF
;
A
#
# COMPACT_ATOMS: atom_id res chain seq x y z
N MET A 1 31.84 8.59 -66.24
CA MET A 1 30.60 8.52 -65.42
C MET A 1 30.79 7.50 -64.29
N ASN A 2 30.34 7.80 -63.06
CA ASN A 2 29.94 6.82 -62.02
C ASN A 2 30.95 6.31 -60.96
N ARG A 3 31.99 7.07 -60.57
CA ARG A 3 32.69 6.81 -59.29
C ARG A 3 32.06 7.56 -58.11
N PHE A 4 31.69 8.83 -58.30
CA PHE A 4 31.00 9.64 -57.28
C PHE A 4 29.60 9.12 -56.89
N TYR A 5 28.83 8.61 -57.87
CA TYR A 5 27.50 8.04 -57.63
C TYR A 5 27.54 6.76 -56.78
N LYS A 6 28.60 5.94 -56.93
CA LYS A 6 28.75 4.70 -56.14
C LYS A 6 28.94 4.98 -54.65
N TYR A 7 29.72 5.99 -54.28
CA TYR A 7 29.92 6.35 -52.86
C TYR A 7 28.69 7.01 -52.24
N TRP A 8 27.93 7.79 -53.01
CA TRP A 8 26.65 8.37 -52.57
C TRP A 8 25.56 7.32 -52.35
N VAL A 9 25.48 6.31 -53.21
CA VAL A 9 24.54 5.19 -53.04
C VAL A 9 24.93 4.32 -51.84
N ILE A 10 26.23 4.06 -51.62
CA ILE A 10 26.69 3.31 -50.43
C ILE A 10 26.42 4.10 -49.13
N ALA A 11 26.62 5.42 -49.13
CA ALA A 11 26.33 6.27 -47.97
C ALA A 11 24.83 6.29 -47.62
N LEU A 12 23.95 6.29 -48.63
CA LEU A 12 22.49 6.20 -48.41
C LEU A 12 22.04 4.84 -47.88
N VAL A 13 22.66 3.75 -48.31
CA VAL A 13 22.33 2.39 -47.82
C VAL A 13 22.80 2.20 -46.37
N ILE A 14 23.97 2.72 -45.99
CA ILE A 14 24.48 2.64 -44.62
C ILE A 14 23.68 3.57 -43.69
N GLY A 15 23.36 4.80 -44.13
CA GLY A 15 22.51 5.73 -43.38
C GLY A 15 21.07 5.22 -43.18
N GLY A 16 20.52 4.53 -44.18
CA GLY A 16 19.19 3.91 -44.09
C GLY A 16 19.14 2.68 -43.19
N PHE A 17 20.22 1.89 -43.10
CA PHE A 17 20.28 0.69 -42.25
C PHE A 17 20.47 1.03 -40.76
N VAL A 18 21.13 2.15 -40.45
CA VAL A 18 21.33 2.63 -39.06
C VAL A 18 20.05 3.22 -38.45
N LEU A 19 19.06 3.62 -39.26
CA LEU A 19 17.81 4.21 -38.78
C LEU A 19 16.71 3.19 -38.40
N ILE A 20 16.90 1.89 -38.68
CA ILE A 20 15.86 0.86 -38.46
C ILE A 20 16.06 0.08 -37.13
N THR A 21 17.19 0.25 -36.44
CA THR A 21 17.52 -0.58 -35.26
C THR A 21 17.04 -0.06 -33.91
N ILE A 22 16.28 1.05 -33.86
CA ILE A 22 15.74 1.58 -32.60
C ILE A 22 14.21 1.49 -32.59
N SER A 23 13.67 0.31 -32.90
CA SER A 23 12.35 -0.06 -32.35
C SER A 23 12.57 -0.47 -30.90
N GLY A 24 12.71 0.52 -30.02
CA GLY A 24 12.61 0.28 -28.59
C GLY A 24 11.21 -0.25 -28.31
N THR A 25 11.10 -1.52 -27.93
CA THR A 25 9.87 -2.01 -27.31
C THR A 25 9.74 -1.28 -25.99
N GLY A 26 8.93 -0.23 -25.97
CA GLY A 26 8.46 0.34 -24.72
C GLY A 26 7.67 -0.74 -24.00
N LEU A 27 8.31 -1.44 -23.06
CA LEU A 27 7.58 -2.16 -22.04
C LEU A 27 6.88 -1.06 -21.23
N ALA A 28 5.58 -0.90 -21.44
CA ALA A 28 4.74 -0.19 -20.48
C ALA A 28 4.77 -1.04 -19.22
N GLN A 29 5.75 -0.78 -18.35
CA GLN A 29 5.87 -1.44 -17.06
C GLN A 29 4.76 -0.82 -16.20
N THR A 30 3.60 -1.47 -16.17
CA THR A 30 2.53 -1.13 -15.23
C THR A 30 3.14 -1.29 -13.84
N ASP A 31 3.11 -0.24 -13.04
CA ASP A 31 3.46 -0.36 -11.63
C ASP A 31 2.46 -1.35 -11.01
N VAL A 32 2.93 -2.55 -10.73
CA VAL A 32 2.05 -3.61 -10.25
C VAL A 32 1.93 -3.41 -8.76
N ASN A 33 0.84 -2.80 -8.32
CA ASN A 33 0.51 -2.61 -6.92
C ASN A 33 0.03 -3.93 -6.32
N GLU A 34 0.87 -4.95 -6.25
CA GLU A 34 0.51 -6.22 -5.63
C GLU A 34 1.69 -6.95 -5.00
N GLN A 35 1.39 -7.72 -3.95
CA GLN A 35 2.32 -8.63 -3.32
C GLN A 35 1.60 -9.90 -2.85
N PHE A 36 2.23 -11.05 -3.11
CA PHE A 36 1.86 -12.33 -2.53
C PHE A 36 2.70 -12.61 -1.30
N PHE A 37 2.06 -12.98 -0.20
CA PHE A 37 2.72 -13.34 1.05
C PHE A 37 2.74 -14.87 1.14
N GLN A 38 3.91 -15.47 0.96
CA GLN A 38 4.06 -16.93 0.94
C GLN A 38 3.75 -17.56 2.31
N GLU A 39 3.97 -16.80 3.37
CA GLU A 39 3.79 -17.19 4.76
C GLU A 39 2.32 -17.52 5.07
N THR A 40 1.40 -16.72 4.53
CA THR A 40 -0.04 -16.87 4.76
C THR A 40 -0.82 -17.35 3.54
N GLY A 41 -0.21 -17.29 2.35
CA GLY A 41 -0.83 -17.71 1.10
C GLY A 41 -1.85 -16.71 0.55
N HIS A 42 -1.75 -15.43 0.92
CA HIS A 42 -2.70 -14.39 0.54
C HIS A 42 -2.05 -13.26 -0.26
N TRP A 43 -2.88 -12.61 -1.09
CA TRP A 43 -2.51 -11.47 -1.90
C TRP A 43 -3.00 -10.16 -1.30
N VAL A 44 -2.16 -9.13 -1.38
CA VAL A 44 -2.56 -7.74 -1.16
C VAL A 44 -2.39 -7.02 -2.49
N ARG A 45 -3.44 -6.35 -2.98
CA ARG A 45 -3.46 -5.73 -4.31
C ARG A 45 -4.03 -4.32 -4.30
N ASP A 46 -3.72 -3.58 -5.36
CA ASP A 46 -4.28 -2.30 -5.74
C ASP A 46 -4.24 -1.29 -4.57
N GLU A 47 -5.36 -0.68 -4.22
CA GLU A 47 -5.45 0.31 -3.16
C GLU A 47 -5.04 -0.25 -1.79
N PHE A 48 -5.32 -1.53 -1.52
CA PHE A 48 -4.90 -2.17 -0.28
C PHE A 48 -3.39 -2.33 -0.20
N TYR A 49 -2.72 -2.61 -1.32
CA TYR A 49 -1.26 -2.68 -1.35
C TYR A 49 -0.63 -1.31 -1.15
N ILE A 50 -1.16 -0.28 -1.83
CA ILE A 50 -0.73 1.10 -1.65
C ILE A 50 -0.85 1.50 -0.17
N LYS A 51 -1.99 1.23 0.48
CA LYS A 51 -2.19 1.50 1.90
C LYS A 51 -1.27 0.69 2.80
N TYR A 52 -1.10 -0.59 2.51
CA TYR A 52 -0.23 -1.47 3.28
C TYR A 52 1.19 -0.91 3.29
N THR A 53 1.74 -0.51 2.14
CA THR A 53 3.09 0.04 2.01
C THR A 53 3.23 1.52 2.40
N SER A 54 2.16 2.18 2.87
CA SER A 54 2.19 3.62 3.18
C SER A 54 2.86 3.96 4.52
N VAL A 55 3.35 2.95 5.25
CA VAL A 55 4.00 3.09 6.56
C VAL A 55 5.39 2.46 6.53
N ASP A 56 6.27 2.92 7.41
CA ASP A 56 7.69 2.50 7.42
C ASP A 56 7.86 0.99 7.67
N ASP A 57 7.06 0.42 8.59
CA ASP A 57 7.08 -1.01 8.91
C ASP A 57 5.65 -1.57 8.90
N PRO A 58 5.15 -2.01 7.73
CA PRO A 58 3.78 -2.47 7.59
C PRO A 58 3.54 -3.82 8.27
N LEU A 59 4.59 -4.63 8.43
CA LEU A 59 4.51 -5.89 9.16
C LEU A 59 4.30 -5.62 10.66
N LEU A 60 4.99 -4.64 11.24
CA LEU A 60 4.78 -4.25 12.63
C LEU A 60 3.38 -3.65 12.84
N ILE A 61 2.96 -2.75 11.97
CA ILE A 61 1.72 -1.96 12.16
C ILE A 61 0.46 -2.75 11.78
N TYR A 62 0.47 -3.42 10.62
CA TYR A 62 -0.71 -4.11 10.08
C TYR A 62 -0.59 -5.64 10.17
N GLY A 63 0.62 -6.18 10.10
CA GLY A 63 0.87 -7.62 10.10
C GLY A 63 0.63 -8.28 8.74
N LEU A 64 0.83 -9.60 8.65
CA LEU A 64 0.62 -10.35 7.41
C LEU A 64 -0.89 -10.38 7.04
N PRO A 65 -1.24 -10.47 5.74
CA PRO A 65 -2.62 -10.69 5.35
C PRO A 65 -3.09 -12.08 5.77
N ILE A 66 -4.28 -12.19 6.34
CA ILE A 66 -4.90 -13.48 6.74
C ILE A 66 -6.08 -13.85 5.84
N THR A 67 -6.44 -12.98 4.89
CA THR A 67 -7.40 -13.26 3.82
C THR A 67 -6.91 -12.62 2.53
N ASP A 68 -7.45 -13.02 1.38
CA ASP A 68 -7.50 -12.13 0.20
C ASP A 68 -8.54 -11.01 0.43
N ALA A 69 -8.54 -9.98 -0.40
CA ALA A 69 -9.59 -8.96 -0.39
C ALA A 69 -10.93 -9.53 -0.90
N PHE A 70 -12.04 -9.23 -0.22
CA PHE A 70 -13.37 -9.70 -0.59
C PHE A 70 -14.47 -8.72 -0.23
N PHE A 71 -15.62 -8.81 -0.90
CA PHE A 71 -16.77 -7.96 -0.61
C PHE A 71 -17.56 -8.46 0.59
N ASP A 72 -17.63 -7.66 1.66
CA ASP A 72 -18.43 -7.91 2.84
C ASP A 72 -19.86 -7.37 2.62
N GLN A 73 -20.85 -8.26 2.62
CA GLN A 73 -22.24 -7.91 2.36
C GLN A 73 -22.88 -7.14 3.52
N ASP A 74 -22.48 -7.42 4.76
CA ASP A 74 -23.05 -6.78 5.94
C ASP A 74 -22.54 -5.34 6.06
N LYS A 75 -21.27 -5.11 5.70
CA LYS A 75 -20.65 -3.77 5.68
C LYS A 75 -20.81 -3.02 4.37
N GLY A 76 -21.22 -3.70 3.30
CA GLY A 76 -21.43 -3.15 1.96
C GLY A 76 -20.15 -2.64 1.28
N ARG A 77 -18.99 -3.24 1.60
CA ARG A 77 -17.68 -2.75 1.15
C ARG A 77 -16.67 -3.88 0.97
N THR A 78 -15.64 -3.66 0.16
CA THR A 78 -14.51 -4.60 0.07
C THR A 78 -13.64 -4.47 1.30
N ILE A 79 -13.27 -5.58 1.91
CA ILE A 79 -12.42 -5.65 3.10
C ILE A 79 -11.29 -6.66 2.92
N GLN A 80 -10.24 -6.49 3.70
CA GLN A 80 -9.19 -7.50 3.87
C GLN A 80 -8.74 -7.52 5.32
N TYR A 81 -8.53 -8.71 5.86
CA TYR A 81 -8.01 -8.89 7.21
C TYR A 81 -6.50 -9.10 7.18
N PHE A 82 -5.84 -8.51 8.15
CA PHE A 82 -4.43 -8.66 8.47
C PHE A 82 -4.30 -9.08 9.95
N GLU A 83 -3.12 -9.52 10.38
CA GLU A 83 -2.92 -9.98 11.76
C GLU A 83 -3.25 -8.90 12.81
N HIS A 84 -2.99 -7.62 12.52
CA HIS A 84 -3.18 -6.51 13.47
C HIS A 84 -4.19 -5.45 12.99
N ALA A 85 -4.77 -5.61 11.80
CA ALA A 85 -5.66 -4.61 11.21
C ALA A 85 -6.74 -5.23 10.32
N GLN A 86 -7.81 -4.48 10.11
CA GLN A 86 -8.81 -4.75 9.08
C GLN A 86 -8.92 -3.53 8.19
N PHE A 87 -8.68 -3.70 6.89
CA PHE A 87 -8.81 -2.65 5.89
C PHE A 87 -10.20 -2.66 5.27
N GLU A 88 -10.72 -1.47 4.99
CA GLU A 88 -12.00 -1.24 4.34
C GLU A 88 -11.80 -0.29 3.15
N LEU A 89 -12.31 -0.70 1.98
CA LEU A 89 -12.28 0.11 0.77
C LEU A 89 -13.50 1.03 0.70
N HIS A 90 -13.24 2.31 0.53
CA HIS A 90 -14.20 3.40 0.38
C HIS A 90 -14.12 3.96 -1.04
N PRO A 91 -14.85 3.37 -2.02
CA PRO A 91 -14.74 3.76 -3.44
C PRO A 91 -15.22 5.19 -3.73
N GLU A 92 -15.94 5.81 -2.79
CA GLU A 92 -16.36 7.20 -2.85
C GLU A 92 -15.22 8.20 -2.57
N GLU A 93 -14.11 7.76 -1.96
CA GLU A 93 -12.95 8.59 -1.65
C GLU A 93 -11.85 8.42 -2.70
N THR A 94 -10.85 9.31 -2.67
CA THR A 94 -9.71 9.28 -3.59
C THR A 94 -8.39 9.38 -2.84
N GLY A 95 -7.35 8.71 -3.36
CA GLY A 95 -6.01 8.78 -2.77
C GLY A 95 -5.89 7.94 -1.49
N GLU A 96 -5.15 8.43 -0.51
CA GLU A 96 -4.81 7.67 0.72
C GLU A 96 -6.02 7.35 1.63
N ASP A 97 -7.12 8.08 1.46
CA ASP A 97 -8.37 7.93 2.23
C ASP A 97 -9.31 6.86 1.66
N GLN A 98 -8.99 6.34 0.46
CA GLN A 98 -9.75 5.28 -0.19
C GLN A 98 -9.69 3.97 0.60
N VAL A 99 -8.66 3.77 1.43
CA VAL A 99 -8.54 2.61 2.32
C VAL A 99 -8.38 3.07 3.76
N ARG A 100 -9.29 2.60 4.62
CA ARG A 100 -9.32 2.95 6.03
C ARG A 100 -9.16 1.74 6.93
N LEU A 101 -8.67 1.98 8.13
CA LEU A 101 -8.73 0.99 9.21
C LEU A 101 -10.15 0.91 9.75
N THR A 102 -10.65 -0.31 9.93
CA THR A 102 -11.92 -0.54 10.60
C THR A 102 -11.85 0.00 12.03
N PRO A 103 -12.79 0.84 12.48
CA PRO A 103 -12.82 1.33 13.86
C PRO A 103 -13.39 0.27 14.81
N ILE A 104 -12.72 -0.88 14.94
CA ILE A 104 -13.18 -2.02 15.73
C ILE A 104 -13.50 -1.62 17.18
N GLY A 105 -12.68 -0.72 17.75
CA GLY A 105 -12.91 -0.18 19.09
C GLY A 105 -14.27 0.49 19.26
N GLU A 106 -14.76 1.21 18.25
CA GLU A 106 -16.09 1.84 18.28
C GLU A 106 -17.20 0.77 18.21
N PHE A 107 -17.01 -0.27 17.38
CA PHE A 107 -18.00 -1.34 17.23
C PHE A 107 -18.17 -2.20 18.48
N ILE A 108 -17.10 -2.43 19.23
CA ILE A 108 -17.13 -3.21 20.47
C ILE A 108 -17.33 -2.35 21.72
N TYR A 109 -17.39 -1.02 21.56
CA TYR A 109 -17.52 -0.13 22.70
C TYR A 109 -18.91 -0.30 23.34
N VAL A 110 -18.90 -0.84 24.56
CA VAL A 110 -20.08 -0.83 25.43
C VAL A 110 -19.93 0.34 26.38
N GLY A 111 -20.86 1.30 26.29
CA GLY A 111 -20.88 2.47 27.16
C GLY A 111 -20.91 2.08 28.64
N GLY A 112 -20.05 2.71 29.43
CA GLY A 112 -19.98 2.56 30.88
C GLY A 112 -19.47 3.82 31.55
N ASP A 113 -19.41 3.80 32.88
CA ASP A 113 -18.77 4.89 33.62
C ASP A 113 -17.30 5.01 33.22
N LYS A 114 -16.83 6.24 33.01
CA LYS A 114 -15.42 6.48 32.75
C LYS A 114 -14.61 5.86 33.88
N ALA A 115 -13.57 5.09 33.53
CA ALA A 115 -12.66 4.54 34.51
C ALA A 115 -12.19 5.66 35.43
N SER A 116 -12.38 5.49 36.74
CA SER A 116 -11.85 6.42 37.72
C SER A 116 -10.33 6.26 37.76
N ILE A 117 -9.63 7.11 37.02
CA ILE A 117 -8.17 7.18 37.05
C ILE A 117 -7.80 7.78 38.40
N ILE A 118 -7.55 6.93 39.40
CA ILE A 118 -6.94 7.38 40.65
C ILE A 118 -5.49 7.73 40.30
N PRO A 119 -5.04 8.98 40.46
CA PRO A 119 -3.67 9.35 40.11
C PRO A 119 -2.70 8.56 40.98
N ASN A 120 -2.13 7.50 40.43
CA ASN A 120 -1.08 6.75 41.08
C ASN A 120 0.25 7.12 40.41
N PRO A 121 1.09 7.96 41.05
CA PRO A 121 2.33 8.41 40.45
C PRO A 121 3.33 7.27 40.17
N THR A 122 3.16 6.08 40.77
CA THR A 122 3.98 4.90 40.44
C THR A 122 3.43 4.07 39.28
N ALA A 123 2.17 4.26 38.89
CA ALA A 123 1.54 3.55 37.77
C ALA A 123 1.29 4.47 36.56
N CYS A 124 1.83 5.69 36.56
CA CYS A 124 1.68 6.65 35.48
C CYS A 124 3.04 7.03 34.92
N LYS A 125 3.19 6.93 33.60
CA LYS A 125 4.38 7.33 32.87
C LYS A 125 4.07 8.52 31.98
N TYR A 126 4.97 9.49 31.99
CA TYR A 126 4.86 10.66 31.14
C TYR A 126 5.61 10.46 29.83
N PHE A 127 4.89 10.51 28.72
CA PHE A 127 5.44 10.44 27.38
C PHE A 127 5.67 11.86 26.87
N ARG A 128 6.90 12.34 27.06
CA ARG A 128 7.31 13.70 26.68
C ARG A 128 7.07 14.02 25.21
N GLU A 129 7.30 13.06 24.33
CA GLU A 129 7.15 13.20 22.89
C GLU A 129 5.72 13.57 22.47
N PHE A 130 4.71 13.02 23.17
CA PHE A 130 3.30 13.24 22.86
C PHE A 130 2.59 14.16 23.86
N ASN A 131 3.29 14.68 24.87
CA ASN A 131 2.73 15.51 25.94
C ASN A 131 1.52 14.85 26.64
N HIS A 132 1.60 13.54 26.88
CA HIS A 132 0.52 12.76 27.50
C HIS A 132 1.03 11.93 28.69
N TRP A 133 0.19 11.78 29.70
CA TRP A 133 0.36 10.79 30.77
C TRP A 133 -0.41 9.53 30.40
N VAL A 134 0.26 8.39 30.44
CA VAL A 134 -0.37 7.07 30.33
C VAL A 134 -0.32 6.45 31.72
N CYS A 135 -1.49 6.17 32.28
CA CYS A 135 -1.65 5.55 33.58
C CYS A 135 -2.17 4.13 33.42
N TYR A 136 -1.68 3.21 34.25
CA TYR A 136 -1.99 1.77 34.18
C TYR A 136 -1.56 1.11 32.86
N GLU A 137 -0.38 1.52 32.35
CA GLU A 137 0.36 0.84 31.27
C GLU A 137 0.64 -0.62 31.67
N PHE A 138 0.35 -1.56 30.76
CA PHE A 138 0.54 -3.01 30.92
C PHE A 138 1.88 -3.49 30.36
#